data_AF-A0A495B879-F1
#
_entry.id   AF-A0A495B879-F1
#
_cell.length_a   1.000
_cell.length_b   1.000
_cell.length_c   1.000
_cell.angle_alpha   90.00
_cell.angle_beta   90.00
_cell.angle_gamma   90.00
#
_symmetry.space_group_name_H-M   'P 1'
#
loop_
_entity.id
_entity.type
_entity.pdbx_description
1 polymer ?
#
loop_
_entity_poly.entity_id
_entity_poly.type
_entity_poly.pdbx_seq_one_letter_code
_entity_poly.pdbx_strand_id
1 'polypeptide(L)'
;MRQAILLFWPSFIIAALATGLFFSIFDPQELTLHGAQLFADKLSAYSVFFLIAWGFGALNTSIVLLLEKSARQINGFQPPRVDPDAYPEDPPQLRP
;
A
#
# COMPACT_ATOMS: atom_id res chain seq x y z
N MET A 1 0.98 3.53 14.24
CA MET A 1 1.81 2.31 14.32
C MET A 1 1.10 1.05 13.81
N ARG A 2 -0.16 0.76 14.20
CA ARG A 2 -0.88 -0.47 13.78
C ARG A 2 -0.97 -0.71 12.27
N GLN A 3 -1.16 0.34 11.46
CA GLN A 3 -1.26 0.20 10.00
C GLN A 3 0.07 -0.17 9.33
N ALA A 4 1.21 0.27 9.89
CA ALA A 4 2.52 -0.06 9.33
C ALA A 4 2.84 -1.56 9.48
N ILE A 5 2.53 -2.16 10.64
CA ILE A 5 2.71 -3.61 10.86
C ILE A 5 1.82 -4.42 9.91
N LEU A 6 0.57 -3.99 9.71
CA LEU A 6 -0.35 -4.63 8.76
C LEU A 6 0.07 -4.47 7.29
N LEU A 7 0.91 -3.47 6.98
CA LEU A 7 1.45 -3.24 5.65
C LEU A 7 2.72 -4.07 5.41
N PHE A 8 3.70 -3.96 6.32
CA PHE A 8 5.03 -4.53 6.15
C PHE A 8 5.06 -6.05 6.34
N TRP A 9 4.17 -6.61 7.17
CA TRP A 9 4.15 -8.05 7.46
C TRP A 9 3.68 -8.90 6.27
N PRO A 10 2.49 -8.68 5.68
CA PRO A 10 2.07 -9.45 4.50
C PRO A 10 2.93 -9.13 3.26
N SER A 11 3.43 -7.90 3.11
CA SER A 11 4.34 -7.59 2.00
C SER A 11 5.65 -8.37 2.08
N PHE A 12 6.16 -8.63 3.30
CA PHE A 12 7.35 -9.45 3.52
C PHE A 12 7.13 -10.90 3.04
N ILE A 13 5.97 -11.48 3.32
CA ILE A 13 5.64 -12.86 2.87
C ILE A 13 5.57 -12.95 1.35
N ILE A 14 4.88 -12.00 0.71
CA ILE A 14 4.78 -11.94 -0.76
C ILE A 14 6.16 -11.73 -1.38
N ALA A 15 6.99 -10.88 -0.79
CA ALA A 15 8.35 -10.66 -1.24
C ALA A 15 9.20 -11.93 -1.12
N ALA A 16 9.14 -12.65 0.00
CA ALA A 16 9.86 -13.90 0.17
C ALA A 16 9.44 -14.95 -0.89
N LEU A 17 8.14 -15.08 -1.17
CA LEU A 17 7.62 -15.99 -2.20
C LEU A 17 8.06 -15.58 -3.60
N ALA A 18 7.90 -14.31 -3.96
CA ALA A 18 8.29 -13.79 -5.28
C ALA A 18 9.79 -13.94 -5.51
N THR A 19 10.58 -13.63 -4.50
CA THR A 19 12.04 -13.77 -4.50
C THR A 19 12.45 -15.23 -4.66
N GLY A 20 11.84 -16.15 -3.90
CA GLY A 20 12.09 -17.59 -4.02
C GLY A 20 11.73 -18.16 -5.39
N LEU A 21 10.60 -17.76 -5.97
CA LEU A 21 10.21 -18.16 -7.32
C LEU A 21 11.15 -17.57 -8.37
N PHE A 22 11.44 -16.28 -8.28
CA PHE A 22 12.27 -15.58 -9.26
C PHE A 22 13.69 -16.15 -9.29
N PHE A 23 14.28 -16.40 -8.12
CA PHE A 23 15.61 -16.98 -8.02
C PHE A 23 15.68 -18.46 -8.40
N SER A 24 14.57 -19.18 -8.33
CA SER A 24 14.50 -20.54 -8.87
C SER A 24 14.65 -20.58 -10.39
N ILE A 25 14.39 -19.46 -11.08
CA ILE A 25 14.42 -19.35 -12.55
C ILE A 25 15.64 -18.56 -13.02
N PHE A 26 16.01 -17.50 -12.29
CA PHE A 26 17.10 -16.59 -12.63
C PHE A 26 18.15 -16.55 -11.51
N ASP A 27 19.42 -16.79 -11.82
CA ASP A 27 20.48 -16.57 -10.83
C ASP A 27 20.78 -15.05 -10.72
N PRO A 28 20.50 -14.39 -9.58
CA PRO A 28 20.76 -12.96 -9.43
C PRO A 28 22.25 -12.62 -9.45
N GLN A 29 23.16 -13.57 -9.20
CA GLN A 29 24.61 -13.33 -9.26
C GLN A 29 25.13 -13.25 -10.70
N GLU A 30 24.43 -13.86 -11.64
CA GLU A 30 24.79 -13.85 -13.07
C GLU A 30 24.39 -12.53 -13.77
N LEU A 31 23.74 -11.60 -13.06
CA LEU A 31 23.48 -10.27 -13.60
C LEU A 31 24.79 -9.52 -13.86
N THR A 32 24.97 -9.13 -15.11
CA THR A 32 26.06 -8.26 -15.55
C THR A 32 25.50 -6.93 -16.03
N LEU A 33 26.18 -5.84 -15.69
CA LEU A 33 25.86 -4.49 -16.13
C LEU A 33 27.08 -3.95 -16.89
N HIS A 34 26.88 -3.62 -18.18
CA HIS A 34 27.96 -3.22 -19.08
C HIS A 34 29.12 -4.24 -19.17
N GLY A 35 28.83 -5.53 -19.03
CA GLY A 35 29.83 -6.60 -19.09
C GLY A 35 30.62 -6.83 -17.80
N ALA A 36 30.39 -6.03 -16.75
CA ALA A 36 30.93 -6.28 -15.41
C ALA A 36 29.86 -6.94 -14.53
N GLN A 37 30.28 -7.81 -13.61
CA GLN A 37 29.37 -8.45 -12.66
C GLN A 37 28.74 -7.38 -11.77
N LEU A 38 27.40 -7.36 -11.69
CA LEU A 38 26.66 -6.30 -11.00
C LEU A 38 26.89 -6.36 -9.47
N PHE A 39 27.09 -7.57 -8.95
CA PHE A 39 27.35 -7.82 -7.53
C PHE A 39 28.65 -8.59 -7.37
N ALA A 40 29.48 -8.16 -6.41
CA ALA A 40 30.75 -8.81 -6.10
C ALA A 40 30.57 -10.15 -5.39
N ASP A 41 29.46 -10.31 -4.66
CA ASP A 41 29.18 -11.48 -3.85
C ASP A 41 27.70 -11.88 -3.95
N LYS A 42 27.45 -13.18 -3.71
CA LYS A 42 26.09 -13.76 -3.73
C LYS A 42 25.18 -13.06 -2.72
N LEU A 43 25.65 -12.85 -1.50
CA LEU A 43 24.83 -12.34 -0.41
C LEU A 43 24.24 -10.96 -0.76
N SER A 44 25.05 -10.08 -1.35
CA SER A 44 24.63 -8.76 -1.84
C SER A 44 23.56 -8.88 -2.93
N ALA A 45 23.75 -9.75 -3.92
CA ALA A 45 22.78 -9.97 -4.99
C ALA A 45 21.42 -10.41 -4.43
N TYR A 46 21.39 -11.50 -3.67
CA TYR A 46 20.16 -12.05 -3.10
C TYR A 46 19.45 -11.05 -2.17
N SER A 47 20.20 -10.33 -1.34
CA SER A 47 19.64 -9.37 -0.38
C SER A 47 19.04 -8.14 -1.06
N VAL A 48 19.70 -7.58 -2.08
CA VAL A 48 19.20 -6.40 -2.79
C VAL A 48 17.90 -6.71 -3.52
N PHE A 49 17.84 -7.82 -4.24
CA PHE A 49 16.62 -8.24 -4.92
C PHE A 49 15.47 -8.51 -3.93
N PHE A 50 15.76 -9.14 -2.79
CA PHE A 50 14.78 -9.33 -1.73
C PHE A 50 14.21 -7.99 -1.22
N LEU A 51 15.07 -7.01 -0.95
CA LEU A 51 14.66 -5.69 -0.47
C LEU A 51 13.84 -4.93 -1.53
N ILE A 52 14.20 -5.04 -2.81
CA ILE A 52 13.43 -4.46 -3.92
C ILE A 52 12.05 -5.11 -4.00
N ALA A 53 11.97 -6.44 -3.94
CA ALA A 53 10.70 -7.18 -3.95
C ALA A 53 9.83 -6.79 -2.74
N TRP A 54 10.43 -6.64 -1.56
CA TRP A 54 9.74 -6.21 -0.35
C TRP A 54 9.22 -4.77 -0.44
N GLY A 55 10.04 -3.86 -0.95
CA GLY A 55 9.64 -2.49 -1.25
C GLY A 55 8.48 -2.43 -2.25
N PHE A 56 8.53 -3.23 -3.31
CA PHE A 56 7.47 -3.30 -4.31
C PHE A 56 6.16 -3.85 -3.72
N GLY A 57 6.23 -4.91 -2.88
CA GLY A 57 5.06 -5.44 -2.18
C GLY A 57 4.45 -4.44 -1.20
N ALA A 58 5.29 -3.69 -0.48
CA ALA A 58 4.84 -2.63 0.42
C ALA A 58 4.18 -1.48 -0.36
N LEU A 59 4.77 -1.08 -1.50
CA LEU A 59 4.21 -0.06 -2.38
C LEU A 59 2.84 -0.49 -2.92
N ASN A 60 2.72 -1.71 -3.46
CA ASN A 60 1.46 -2.25 -3.96
C ASN A 60 0.37 -2.23 -2.87
N THR A 61 0.69 -2.73 -1.68
CA THR A 61 -0.28 -2.75 -0.58
C THR A 61 -0.65 -1.34 -0.11
N SER A 62 0.29 -0.40 -0.13
CA SER A 62 -0.01 1.01 0.18
C SER A 62 -0.96 1.65 -0.84
N ILE A 63 -0.80 1.33 -2.13
CA ILE A 63 -1.69 1.79 -3.19
C ILE A 63 -3.10 1.24 -2.96
N VAL A 64 -3.22 -0.05 -2.66
CA VAL A 64 -4.52 -0.67 -2.36
C VAL A 64 -5.20 0.03 -1.17
N LEU A 65 -4.46 0.28 -0.08
CA LEU A 65 -5.00 1.00 1.07
C LEU A 65 -5.38 2.45 0.76
N LEU A 66 -4.65 3.12 -0.15
CA LEU A 66 -5.01 4.46 -0.63
C LEU A 66 -6.30 4.44 -1.46
N LEU A 67 -6.51 3.41 -2.28
CA LEU A 67 -7.73 3.24 -3.06
C LEU A 67 -8.94 2.86 -2.21
N GLU A 68 -8.75 2.11 -1.11
CA GLU A 68 -9.81 1.79 -0.16
C GLU A 68 -10.25 2.97 0.71
N LYS A 69 -9.47 4.07 0.77
CA LYS A 69 -9.87 5.26 1.53
C LYS A 69 -11.15 5.85 0.96
N SER A 70 -12.17 6.01 1.80
CA SER A 70 -13.43 6.64 1.40
C SER A 70 -13.24 8.12 1.03
N ALA A 71 -14.09 8.62 0.12
CA ALA A 71 -14.11 10.03 -0.27
C ALA A 71 -14.23 10.98 0.94
N ARG A 72 -14.87 10.55 2.04
CA ARG A 72 -14.96 11.31 3.29
C ARG A 72 -13.58 11.53 3.94
N GLN A 73 -12.74 10.48 3.97
CA GLN A 73 -11.40 10.58 4.55
C GLN A 73 -10.44 11.39 3.69
N ILE A 74 -10.69 11.45 2.37
CA ILE A 74 -9.84 12.18 1.42
C ILE A 74 -10.27 13.65 1.34
N ASN A 75 -11.58 13.90 1.18
CA ASN A 75 -12.13 15.24 0.93
C ASN A 75 -12.37 16.04 2.22
N GLY A 76 -12.20 15.43 3.39
CA GLY A 76 -12.39 16.11 4.68
C GLY A 76 -13.81 16.60 4.94
N PHE A 77 -14.80 16.16 4.16
CA PHE A 77 -16.18 16.57 4.33
C PHE A 77 -16.72 16.02 5.66
N GLN A 78 -16.81 16.90 6.65
CA GLN A 78 -17.62 16.64 7.83
C GLN A 78 -19.05 17.09 7.48
N PRO A 79 -20.03 16.16 7.43
CA PRO A 79 -21.41 16.58 7.28
C PRO A 79 -21.74 17.54 8.42
N PRO A 80 -22.47 18.64 8.16
CA PRO A 80 -22.96 19.53 9.20
C PRO A 80 -23.65 18.70 10.29
N ARG A 81 -23.48 19.10 11.55
CA ARG A 81 -24.21 18.48 12.65
C ARG A 81 -25.70 18.56 12.32
N VAL A 82 -26.36 17.40 12.22
CA VAL A 82 -27.82 17.36 12.09
C VAL A 82 -28.37 17.83 13.44
N ASP A 83 -28.92 19.04 13.45
CA ASP A 83 -29.68 19.57 14.56
C ASP A 83 -31.14 19.09 14.39
N PRO A 84 -31.63 18.18 15.26
CA PRO A 84 -32.99 17.65 15.15
C PRO A 84 -34.04 18.75 15.22
N ASP A 85 -33.73 19.86 15.88
CA ASP A 85 -34.67 20.96 16.13
C ASP A 85 -34.60 22.03 15.02
N ALA A 86 -33.64 21.95 14.09
CA ALA A 86 -33.50 22.89 12.98
C ALA A 86 -34.55 22.71 11.89
N TYR A 87 -35.22 21.55 11.86
CA TYR A 87 -36.35 21.28 10.99
C TYR A 87 -37.58 21.05 11.85
N PRO A 88 -38.43 22.06 12.04
CA PRO A 88 -39.74 21.86 12.65
C PRO A 88 -40.48 20.78 11.85
N GLU A 89 -40.93 19.71 12.52
CA GLU A 89 -41.77 18.66 11.93
C GLU A 89 -43.08 19.25 11.36
N ASP A 90 -43.51 20.40 11.87
CA ASP A 90 -44.66 21.13 11.38
C ASP A 90 -44.29 21.97 10.14
N PRO A 91 -44.85 21.66 8.95
CA PRO A 91 -44.69 22.52 7.79
C PRO A 91 -45.21 23.93 8.11
N PRO A 92 -44.59 24.99 7.57
CA PRO A 92 -45.07 26.34 7.77
C PRO A 92 -46.56 26.40 7.40
N GLN A 93 -47.41 26.77 8.36
CA GLN A 93 -48.81 27.02 8.05
C GLN A 93 -48.84 28.20 7.07
N LEU A 94 -49.09 27.87 5.79
CA LEU A 94 -49.38 28.85 4.76
C LEU A 94 -50.62 29.60 5.25
N ARG A 95 -50.40 30.84 5.73
CA ARG A 95 -51.52 31.71 6.09
C ARG A 95 -52.32 31.94 4.81
N PRO A 96 -53.66 31.80 4.86
CA PRO A 96 -54.53 32.02 3.72
C PRO A 96 -54.46 33.47 3.23
#